data_AF-A0A7Y0Q5J0-F1
#
_entry.id   AF-A0A7Y0Q5J0-F1
#
_cell.length_a   1.000
_cell.length_b   1.000
_cell.length_c   1.000
_cell.angle_alpha   90.00
_cell.angle_beta   90.00
_cell.angle_gamma   90.00
#
_symmetry.space_group_name_H-M   'P 1'
#
loop_
_entity.id
_entity.type
_entity.pdbx_description
1 polymer ?
#
loop_
_entity_poly.entity_id
_entity_poly.type
_entity_poly.pdbx_seq_one_letter_code
_entity_poly.pdbx_strand_id
1 'polypeptide(L)'
;MAQGTGMSHEALSIELGEVGTVPHGLMTIIFYAVRVFVVLWIALGLANTIAPRWIWRITESWRGVREPGPTYFVIRRVTGVAMLAVAAAFLVLGV
;
A
#
# COMPACT_ATOMS: atom_id res chain seq x y z
N MET A 1 -34.88 -37.50 -36.50
CA MET A 1 -33.72 -37.58 -35.59
C MET A 1 -32.80 -36.42 -35.87
N ALA A 2 -32.86 -35.35 -35.08
CA ALA A 2 -31.84 -34.30 -35.01
C ALA A 2 -32.11 -33.47 -33.75
N GLN A 3 -31.69 -33.98 -32.61
CA GLN A 3 -31.76 -33.33 -31.30
C GLN A 3 -30.31 -33.26 -30.81
N GLY A 4 -29.60 -32.16 -31.07
CA GLY A 4 -28.15 -32.17 -30.85
C GLY A 4 -27.38 -30.87 -31.04
N THR A 5 -27.98 -29.69 -30.89
CA THR A 5 -27.25 -28.41 -31.02
C THR A 5 -27.53 -27.37 -29.93
N GLY A 6 -28.34 -27.70 -28.90
CA GLY A 6 -28.70 -26.77 -27.83
C GLY A 6 -27.76 -26.76 -26.61
N MET A 7 -26.91 -27.78 -26.41
CA MET A 7 -26.17 -27.95 -25.14
C MET A 7 -24.85 -27.16 -25.03
N SER A 8 -24.28 -26.65 -26.13
CA SER A 8 -22.96 -26.01 -26.09
C SER A 8 -22.97 -24.56 -25.60
N HIS A 9 -24.05 -23.81 -25.83
CA HIS A 9 -24.14 -22.40 -25.41
C HIS A 9 -24.54 -22.25 -23.93
N GLU A 10 -25.40 -23.13 -23.42
CA GLU A 10 -25.78 -23.11 -22.00
C GLU A 10 -24.62 -23.52 -21.09
N ALA A 11 -23.87 -24.56 -21.46
CA ALA A 11 -22.67 -24.98 -20.74
C ALA A 11 -21.60 -23.87 -20.68
N LEU A 12 -21.40 -23.13 -21.77
CA LEU A 12 -20.45 -22.02 -21.81
C LEU A 12 -20.89 -20.85 -20.91
N SER A 13 -22.19 -20.60 -20.80
CA SER A 13 -22.74 -19.56 -19.90
C SER A 13 -22.66 -19.94 -18.41
N ILE A 14 -22.70 -21.23 -18.10
CA ILE A 14 -22.54 -21.77 -16.74
C ILE A 14 -21.07 -21.69 -16.32
N GLU A 15 -20.12 -22.06 -17.20
CA GLU A 15 -18.69 -21.97 -16.89
C GLU A 15 -18.16 -20.53 -16.81
N LEU A 16 -18.71 -19.60 -17.60
CA LEU A 16 -18.36 -18.17 -17.50
C LEU A 16 -19.04 -17.47 -16.31
N GLY A 17 -20.10 -18.05 -15.74
CA GLY A 17 -20.79 -17.55 -14.56
C GLY A 17 -20.02 -17.78 -13.25
N GLU A 18 -19.05 -18.68 -13.24
CA GLU A 18 -18.17 -18.97 -12.10
C GLU A 18 -16.84 -18.19 -12.11
N VAL A 19 -16.74 -17.10 -12.89
CA VAL A 19 -15.67 -16.12 -12.67
C VAL A 19 -15.96 -15.44 -11.33
N GLY A 20 -15.44 -16.03 -10.26
CA GLY A 20 -15.69 -15.68 -8.87
C GLY A 20 -15.72 -14.17 -8.66
N THR A 21 -16.92 -13.62 -8.59
CA THR A 21 -17.13 -12.20 -8.39
C THR A 21 -16.57 -11.85 -7.03
N VAL A 22 -15.48 -11.07 -7.01
CA VAL A 22 -14.92 -10.57 -5.76
C VAL A 22 -16.03 -9.81 -5.03
N PRO A 23 -16.38 -10.18 -3.78
CA PRO A 23 -17.46 -9.51 -3.08
C PRO A 23 -17.16 -8.02 -3.01
N HIS A 24 -18.10 -7.17 -3.45
CA HIS A 24 -17.88 -5.72 -3.58
C HIS A 24 -17.42 -5.06 -2.26
N GLY A 25 -17.81 -5.64 -1.11
CA GLY A 25 -17.30 -5.24 0.20
C GLY A 25 -15.79 -5.45 0.37
N LEU A 26 -15.23 -6.55 -0.16
CA LEU A 26 -13.80 -6.83 -0.08
C LEU A 26 -12.97 -5.81 -0.88
N MET A 27 -13.40 -5.46 -2.10
CA MET A 27 -12.72 -4.43 -2.88
C MET A 27 -12.73 -3.08 -2.18
N THR A 28 -13.86 -2.73 -1.56
CA THR A 28 -13.99 -1.48 -0.80
C THR A 28 -13.02 -1.45 0.39
N ILE A 29 -12.93 -2.55 1.16
CA ILE A 29 -12.03 -2.65 2.31
C ILE A 29 -10.57 -2.52 1.87
N ILE A 30 -10.16 -3.24 0.82
CA ILE A 30 -8.80 -3.18 0.29
C ILE A 30 -8.44 -1.75 -0.12
N PHE A 31 -9.35 -1.07 -0.82
CA PHE A 31 -9.12 0.30 -1.27
C PHE A 31 -8.93 1.28 -0.11
N TYR A 32 -9.75 1.19 0.93
CA TYR A 32 -9.58 2.02 2.13
C TYR A 32 -8.29 1.69 2.88
N ALA A 33 -7.93 0.41 3.00
CA ALA A 33 -6.70 0.00 3.67
C ALA A 33 -5.46 0.56 2.96
N VAL A 34 -5.42 0.50 1.63
CA VAL A 34 -4.34 1.09 0.82
C VAL A 34 -4.26 2.60 1.04
N ARG A 35 -5.39 3.31 1.03
CA ARG A 35 -5.41 4.76 1.28
C ARG A 35 -4.88 5.13 2.66
N VAL A 36 -5.31 4.43 3.71
CA VAL A 36 -4.82 4.67 5.08
C VAL A 36 -3.32 4.40 5.14
N PHE A 37 -2.85 3.31 4.52
CA PHE A 37 -1.43 2.99 4.45
C PHE A 37 -0.62 4.10 3.76
N VAL A 38 -1.07 4.60 2.60
CA VAL A 38 -0.39 5.69 1.88
C VAL A 38 -0.32 6.97 2.71
N VAL A 39 -1.40 7.35 3.39
CA VAL A 39 -1.42 8.53 4.27
C VAL A 39 -0.41 8.38 5.41
N LEU A 40 -0.38 7.22 6.07
CA LEU A 40 0.58 6.93 7.13
C LEU A 40 2.01 6.93 6.59
N TRP A 41 2.24 6.38 5.40
CA TRP A 41 3.54 6.33 4.75
C TRP A 41 4.08 7.74 4.46
N ILE A 42 3.24 8.63 3.93
CA ILE A 42 3.58 10.03 3.70
C ILE A 42 3.89 10.73 5.02
N ALA A 43 3.06 10.57 6.04
CA ALA A 43 3.28 11.17 7.35
C ALA A 43 4.62 10.73 7.97
N LEU A 44 4.95 9.44 7.87
CA LEU A 44 6.21 8.89 8.36
C LEU A 44 7.42 9.40 7.58
N GLY A 45 7.30 9.47 6.24
CA GLY A 45 8.32 10.05 5.37
C GLY A 45 8.60 11.51 5.73
N LEU A 46 7.54 12.32 5.88
CA LEU A 46 7.64 13.72 6.23
C LEU A 46 8.24 13.93 7.62
N ALA A 47 7.84 13.12 8.61
CA ALA A 47 8.42 13.16 9.95
C ALA A 47 9.93 12.84 9.94
N ASN A 48 10.35 11.83 9.15
CA ASN A 48 11.76 11.49 8.98
C ASN A 48 12.56 12.58 8.24
N THR A 49 11.95 13.30 7.29
CA THR A 49 12.61 14.38 6.56
C THR A 49 12.74 15.66 7.40
N ILE A 50 11.65 16.12 8.02
CA ILE A 50 11.61 17.41 8.74
C ILE A 50 12.27 17.29 10.11
N ALA A 51 11.87 16.29 10.90
CA ALA A 51 12.23 16.17 12.30
C ALA A 51 12.76 14.76 12.66
N PRO A 52 13.87 14.31 12.04
CA PRO A 52 14.42 12.96 12.23
C PRO A 52 14.81 12.65 13.70
N ARG A 53 15.16 13.68 14.48
CA ARG A 53 15.48 13.52 15.91
C ARG A 53 14.25 13.28 16.76
N TRP A 54 13.15 13.98 16.46
CA TRP A 54 11.89 13.83 17.19
C TRP A 54 11.28 12.45 16.96
N ILE A 55 11.25 12.00 15.70
CA ILE A 55 10.70 10.68 15.38
C ILE A 55 11.59 9.56 15.95
N TRP A 56 12.92 9.72 15.95
CA TRP A 56 13.82 8.78 16.64
C TRP A 56 13.54 8.72 18.14
N ARG A 57 13.29 9.86 18.79
CA ARG A 57 12.95 9.91 20.21
C ARG A 57 11.65 9.18 20.55
N ILE A 58 10.70 9.09 19.63
CA ILE A 58 9.44 8.38 19.88
C ILE A 58 9.59 6.89 19.57
N THR A 59 10.22 6.55 18.44
CA THR A 59 10.21 5.17 17.92
C THR A 59 11.35 4.32 18.44
N GLU A 60 12.50 4.93 18.72
CA GLU A 60 13.77 4.22 18.94
C GLU A 60 14.54 4.65 20.19
N SER A 61 14.12 5.71 20.89
CA SER A 61 14.78 6.16 22.14
C SER A 61 14.85 5.05 23.19
N TRP A 62 13.81 4.23 23.28
CA TRP A 62 13.73 3.13 24.25
C TRP A 62 14.74 2.00 23.96
N ARG A 63 15.28 1.93 22.74
CA ARG A 63 16.31 0.94 22.35
C ARG A 63 17.73 1.47 22.50
N GLY A 64 17.92 2.78 22.59
CA GLY A 64 19.23 3.42 22.54
C GLY A 64 19.73 3.84 23.92
N VAL A 65 20.83 3.23 24.38
CA VAL A 65 21.56 3.70 25.58
C VAL A 65 22.26 5.05 25.32
N ARG A 66 22.44 5.43 24.04
CA ARG A 66 23.13 6.66 23.63
C ARG A 66 22.51 7.26 22.36
N GLU A 67 22.50 8.59 22.27
CA GLU A 67 21.95 9.31 21.11
C GLU A 67 22.82 9.06 19.85
N PRO A 68 22.22 8.78 18.68
CA PRO A 68 22.95 8.54 17.44
C PRO A 68 23.76 9.76 17.00
N GLY A 69 24.88 9.51 16.33
CA GLY A 69 25.68 10.56 15.71
C GLY A 69 24.95 11.30 14.59
N PRO A 70 25.48 12.47 14.15
CA PRO A 70 24.84 13.32 13.14
C PRO A 70 24.58 12.60 11.80
N THR A 71 25.45 11.68 11.40
CA THR A 71 25.31 10.89 10.16
C THR A 71 24.03 10.07 10.12
N TYR A 72 23.61 9.50 11.25
CA TYR A 72 22.38 8.71 11.34
C TYR A 72 21.14 9.57 11.01
N PHE A 73 21.10 10.80 11.50
CA PHE A 73 20.00 11.72 11.22
C PHE A 73 20.00 12.23 9.78
N VAL A 74 21.17 12.36 9.14
CA VAL A 74 21.26 12.65 7.71
C VAL A 74 20.69 11.49 6.89
N ILE A 75 21.07 10.25 7.21
CA ILE A 75 20.53 9.06 6.55
C ILE A 75 19.01 9.01 6.70
N ARG A 76 18.46 9.25 7.90
CA ARG A 76 17.01 9.31 8.11
C ARG A 76 16.31 10.34 7.23
N ARG A 77 16.90 11.52 7.01
CA ARG A 77 16.33 12.52 6.11
C ARG A 77 16.30 12.03 4.67
N VAL A 78 17.40 11.43 4.20
CA VAL A 78 17.49 10.86 2.85
C VAL A 78 16.46 9.74 2.68
N THR A 79 16.32 8.85 3.66
CA THR A 79 15.29 7.81 3.66
C THR A 79 13.89 8.40 3.63
N GLY A 80 13.61 9.44 4.43
CA GLY A 80 12.32 10.13 4.41
C GLY A 80 12.00 10.74 3.04
N VAL A 81 12.98 11.38 2.38
CA VAL A 81 12.82 11.91 1.02
C VAL A 81 12.55 10.78 0.02
N ALA A 82 13.26 9.67 0.12
CA ALA A 82 13.03 8.51 -0.74
C ALA A 82 11.62 7.91 -0.54
N MET A 83 11.15 7.81 0.71
CA MET A 83 9.78 7.36 1.01
C MET A 83 8.72 8.28 0.39
N LEU A 84 8.93 9.60 0.46
CA LEU A 84 8.03 10.58 -0.15
C LEU A 84 8.04 10.51 -1.67
N ALA A 85 9.21 10.27 -2.29
CA ALA A 85 9.31 10.09 -3.73
C ALA A 85 8.53 8.86 -4.21
N VAL A 86 8.61 7.74 -3.46
CA VAL A 86 7.80 6.55 -3.74
C VAL A 86 6.31 6.84 -3.59
N ALA A 87 5.91 7.53 -2.51
CA ALA A 87 4.51 7.90 -2.30
C ALA A 87 3.97 8.82 -3.42
N ALA A 88 4.78 9.79 -3.87
CA ALA A 88 4.44 10.65 -4.98
C ALA A 88 4.28 9.84 -6.28
N ALA A 89 5.12 8.84 -6.52
CA ALA A 89 4.96 7.96 -7.67
C ALA A 89 3.62 7.20 -7.62
N PHE A 90 3.23 6.65 -6.47
CA PHE A 90 1.92 6.01 -6.32
C PHE A 90 0.75 6.96 -6.62
N LEU A 91 0.81 8.19 -6.10
CA LEU A 91 -0.23 9.19 -6.35
C LEU A 91 -0.31 9.61 -7.82
N VAL A 92 0.84 9.77 -8.48
CA VAL A 92 0.90 10.13 -9.90
C VAL A 92 0.41 8.99 -10.80
N LEU A 93 0.69 7.74 -10.43
CA LEU A 93 0.26 6.56 -11.17
C LEU A 93 -1.21 6.18 -10.95
N GLY A 94 -1.93 6.91 -10.08
CA GLY A 94 -3.37 6.75 -9.89
C GLY A 94 -3.78 5.49 -9.13
N VAL A 95 -2.88 4.93 -8.32
CA VAL A 95 -3.18 3.85 -7.36
C VAL A 95 -3.79 4.46 -6.09
#